data_AF-A0A7C7QDQ8-F1
#
_entry.id   AF-A0A7C7QDQ8-F1
#
_cell.length_a   1.000
_cell.length_b   1.000
_cell.length_c   1.000
_cell.angle_alpha   90.00
_cell.angle_beta   90.00
_cell.angle_gamma   90.00
#
_symmetry.space_group_name_H-M   'P 1'
#
loop_
_entity.id
_entity.type
_entity.pdbx_description
1 polymer ?
#
loop_
_entity_poly.entity_id
_entity_poly.type
_entity_poly.pdbx_seq_one_letter_code
_entity_poly.pdbx_strand_id
1 'polypeptide(L)'
;MARSKSKIPEAEKARRSLSKKIKKIRAEKPHFVRQESWRYKRVKPAWRKPRGIDSKMRRRKKGWPASPSTGYRTPKILRGLHPSGFVETLVHRVEDLKSLDPQIHAVRIAGGLGKGKRTEIFREAKSLGLKILNPPRAARAGKEAEAK
;
A
#
# COMPACT_ATOMS: atom_id res chain seq x y z
N MET A 1 -7.46 4.11 -38.56
CA MET A 1 -6.50 5.13 -38.08
C MET A 1 -5.76 4.59 -36.87
N ALA A 2 -4.48 4.27 -37.02
CA ALA A 2 -3.66 3.78 -35.92
C ALA A 2 -3.48 4.91 -34.90
N ARG A 3 -3.99 4.73 -33.67
CA ARG A 3 -3.69 5.64 -32.56
C ARG A 3 -2.17 5.67 -32.41
N SER A 4 -1.55 6.81 -32.71
CA SER A 4 -0.13 7.00 -32.48
C SER A 4 0.15 6.66 -31.02
N LYS A 5 1.06 5.71 -30.78
CA LYS A 5 1.47 5.37 -29.41
C LYS A 5 2.24 6.59 -28.89
N SER A 6 1.55 7.50 -28.21
CA SER A 6 2.18 8.63 -27.54
C SER A 6 3.29 8.10 -26.63
N LYS A 7 4.48 8.68 -26.74
CA LYS A 7 5.63 8.33 -25.91
C LYS A 7 5.23 8.57 -24.45
N ILE A 8 5.20 7.51 -23.66
CA ILE A 8 4.95 7.60 -22.21
C ILE A 8 6.06 8.47 -21.60
N PRO A 9 5.73 9.45 -20.74
CA PRO A 9 6.74 10.26 -20.06
C PRO A 9 7.73 9.39 -19.30
N GLU A 10 9.02 9.73 -19.36
CA GLU A 10 10.10 8.95 -18.75
C GLU A 10 9.88 8.73 -17.24
N ALA A 11 9.36 9.76 -16.56
CA ALA A 11 8.96 9.70 -15.16
C ALA A 11 7.91 8.61 -14.88
N GLU A 12 6.93 8.43 -15.77
CA GLU A 12 5.89 7.40 -15.59
C GLU A 12 6.45 5.99 -15.83
N LYS A 13 7.37 5.84 -16.80
CA LYS A 13 8.08 4.58 -17.05
C LYS A 13 8.93 4.16 -15.84
N ALA A 14 9.66 5.10 -15.23
CA ALA A 14 10.43 4.89 -14.01
C ALA A 14 9.54 4.48 -12.83
N ARG A 15 8.37 5.09 -12.68
CA ARG A 15 7.40 4.73 -11.63
C ARG A 15 6.82 3.33 -11.84
N ARG A 16 6.54 2.95 -13.09
CA ARG A 16 6.04 1.61 -13.42
C ARG A 16 7.07 0.52 -13.13
N SER A 17 8.36 0.78 -13.39
CA SER A 17 9.43 -0.16 -13.02
C SER A 17 9.56 -0.29 -11.50
N LEU A 18 9.47 0.83 -10.77
CA LEU A 18 9.46 0.88 -9.31
C LEU A 18 8.30 0.08 -8.71
N SER A 19 7.10 0.28 -9.24
CA SER A 19 5.88 -0.44 -8.87
C SER A 19 6.06 -1.95 -9.01
N LYS A 20 6.61 -2.41 -10.14
CA LYS A 20 6.90 -3.83 -10.37
C LYS A 20 7.89 -4.38 -9.34
N LYS A 21 8.97 -3.65 -9.07
CA LYS A 21 9.99 -4.04 -8.08
C LYS A 21 9.40 -4.14 -6.67
N ILE A 22 8.56 -3.18 -6.27
CA ILE A 22 7.86 -3.20 -4.97
C ILE A 22 6.95 -4.43 -4.86
N LYS A 23 6.12 -4.69 -5.89
CA LYS A 23 5.21 -5.84 -5.91
C LYS A 23 5.97 -7.16 -5.81
N LYS A 24 7.06 -7.31 -6.55
CA LYS A 24 7.93 -8.50 -6.50
C LYS A 24 8.49 -8.74 -5.10
N ILE A 25 9.14 -7.73 -4.52
CA ILE A 25 9.72 -7.84 -3.18
C ILE A 25 8.65 -8.14 -2.12
N ARG A 26 7.46 -7.54 -2.23
CA ARG A 26 6.36 -7.80 -1.29
C ARG A 26 5.80 -9.21 -1.44
N ALA A 27 5.76 -9.77 -2.65
CA ALA A 27 5.31 -11.13 -2.91
C ALA A 27 6.31 -12.20 -2.43
N GLU A 28 7.61 -11.92 -2.53
CA GLU A 28 8.67 -12.82 -2.04
C GLU A 28 8.74 -12.87 -0.51
N LYS A 29 8.22 -11.84 0.18
CA LYS A 29 8.24 -11.81 1.65
C LYS A 29 7.26 -12.84 2.22
N PRO A 30 7.71 -13.70 3.14
CA PRO A 30 6.80 -14.63 3.81
C PRO A 30 5.83 -13.87 4.72
N HIS A 31 4.66 -14.46 4.92
CA HIS A 31 3.73 -14.00 5.95
C HIS A 31 4.27 -14.37 7.33
N PHE A 32 4.61 -13.35 8.13
CA PHE A 32 5.09 -13.55 9.50
C PHE A 32 3.91 -13.81 10.44
N VAL A 33 3.56 -15.09 10.59
CA VAL A 33 2.48 -15.54 11.47
C VAL A 33 3.03 -16.07 12.80
N ARG A 34 2.26 -15.91 13.88
CA ARG A 34 2.60 -16.49 15.18
C ARG A 34 2.63 -18.02 15.11
N GLN A 35 3.53 -18.64 15.86
CA GLN A 35 3.58 -20.11 16.00
C GLN A 35 2.20 -20.66 16.36
N GLU A 36 1.76 -21.67 15.61
CA GLU A 36 0.50 -22.42 15.82
C GLU A 36 -0.78 -21.59 15.72
N SER A 37 -0.73 -20.38 15.16
CA SER A 37 -1.94 -19.56 14.95
C SER A 37 -2.93 -20.19 13.98
N TRP A 38 -2.46 -21.05 13.08
CA TRP A 38 -3.33 -21.81 12.16
C TRP A 38 -3.98 -23.03 12.85
N ARG A 39 -3.42 -23.51 13.96
CA ARG A 39 -3.90 -24.70 14.67
C ARG A 39 -5.00 -24.37 15.69
N TYR A 40 -4.88 -23.22 16.36
CA TYR A 40 -5.76 -22.86 17.47
C TYR A 40 -6.44 -21.50 17.27
N LYS A 41 -7.78 -21.46 17.33
CA LYS A 41 -8.57 -20.21 17.23
C LYS A 41 -8.20 -19.15 18.27
N ARG A 42 -7.81 -19.58 19.49
CA ARG A 42 -7.36 -18.68 20.57
C ARG A 42 -6.03 -17.97 20.27
N VAL A 43 -5.22 -18.53 19.37
CA VAL A 43 -3.90 -17.97 19.01
C VAL A 43 -4.05 -17.11 17.77
N LYS A 44 -4.14 -15.79 17.96
CA LYS A 44 -4.21 -14.83 16.85
C LYS A 44 -2.92 -14.85 16.00
N PRO A 45 -3.01 -14.56 14.69
CA PRO A 45 -1.87 -14.63 13.76
C PRO A 45 -0.81 -13.54 13.96
N ALA A 46 -1.11 -12.51 14.75
CA ALA A 46 -0.18 -11.42 15.05
C ALA A 46 1.16 -11.96 15.60
N TRP A 47 2.25 -11.65 14.91
CA TRP A 47 3.59 -12.17 15.21
C TRP A 47 3.98 -12.00 16.68
N ARG A 48 4.52 -13.06 17.27
CA ARG A 48 5.17 -13.05 18.59
C ARG A 48 6.43 -13.92 18.52
N LYS A 49 7.52 -13.43 19.12
CA LYS A 49 8.79 -14.16 19.15
C LYS A 49 8.61 -15.49 19.90
N PRO A 50 8.91 -16.66 19.29
CA PRO A 50 8.83 -17.94 19.97
C PRO A 50 9.92 -18.05 21.04
N ARG A 51 9.57 -18.54 22.23
CA ARG A 51 10.49 -18.62 23.39
C ARG A 51 10.92 -20.05 23.74
N GLY A 52 10.04 -21.03 23.62
CA GLY A 52 10.28 -22.40 24.08
C GLY A 52 11.48 -23.08 23.43
N ILE A 53 12.19 -23.90 24.20
CA ILE A 53 13.40 -24.60 23.77
C ILE A 53 13.14 -25.53 22.56
N ASP A 54 11.99 -26.23 22.56
CA ASP A 54 11.60 -27.15 21.50
C ASP A 54 10.87 -26.51 20.32
N SER A 55 10.64 -25.19 20.36
CA SER A 55 9.96 -24.49 19.29
C SER A 55 10.71 -24.68 17.97
N LYS A 56 10.06 -25.36 17.03
CA LYS A 56 10.61 -25.62 15.69
C LYS A 56 10.78 -24.32 14.90
N MET A 57 9.90 -23.34 15.16
CA MET A 57 10.01 -21.99 14.60
C MET A 57 11.22 -21.22 15.17
N ARG A 58 11.49 -21.33 16.48
CA ARG A 58 12.70 -20.76 17.11
C ARG A 58 13.98 -21.36 16.52
N ARG A 59 13.98 -22.68 16.32
CA ARG A 59 15.07 -23.44 15.68
C ARG A 59 15.12 -23.28 14.15
N ARG A 60 14.19 -22.51 13.54
CA ARG A 60 14.08 -22.28 12.09
C ARG A 60 14.03 -23.56 11.25
N LYS A 61 13.34 -24.59 11.73
CA LYS A 61 13.18 -25.85 11.00
C LYS A 61 12.35 -25.64 9.72
N LYS A 62 12.77 -26.24 8.61
CA LYS A 62 12.02 -26.24 7.33
C LYS A 62 10.59 -26.78 7.56
N GLY A 63 9.62 -26.17 6.88
CA GLY A 63 8.19 -26.50 7.00
C GLY A 63 7.42 -25.70 8.06
N TRP A 64 8.12 -24.95 8.92
CA TRP A 64 7.49 -24.01 9.84
C TRP A 64 7.56 -22.57 9.29
N PRO A 65 6.62 -21.67 9.66
CA PRO A 65 6.64 -20.29 9.20
C PRO A 65 7.96 -19.58 9.51
N ALA A 66 8.36 -18.68 8.61
CA ALA A 66 9.58 -17.91 8.78
C ALA A 66 9.50 -16.96 9.97
N SER A 67 10.63 -16.78 10.66
CA SER A 67 10.77 -15.74 11.69
C SER A 67 11.25 -14.42 11.07
N PRO A 68 10.67 -13.26 11.44
CA PRO A 68 11.19 -11.96 11.07
C PRO A 68 12.65 -11.80 11.45
N SER A 69 13.42 -11.23 10.53
CA SER A 69 14.83 -10.90 10.69
C SER A 69 15.15 -9.66 9.86
N THR A 70 16.27 -9.00 10.14
CA THR A 70 16.73 -7.82 9.42
C THR A 70 16.92 -8.09 7.91
N GLY A 71 17.22 -9.33 7.52
CA GLY A 71 17.39 -9.72 6.12
C GLY A 71 16.13 -9.57 5.27
N TYR A 72 14.94 -9.62 5.87
CA TYR A 72 13.66 -9.43 5.15
C TYR A 72 13.31 -7.94 4.93
N ARG A 73 14.18 -7.01 5.31
CA ARG A 73 13.91 -5.58 5.20
C ARG A 73 13.87 -5.17 3.73
N THR A 74 12.93 -4.29 3.37
CA THR A 74 12.94 -3.69 2.03
C THR A 74 14.12 -2.73 1.86
N PRO A 75 14.67 -2.60 0.63
CA PRO A 75 15.66 -1.57 0.31
C PRO A 75 15.20 -0.19 0.76
N LYS A 76 16.13 0.67 1.20
CA LYS A 76 15.83 1.99 1.78
C LYS A 76 15.00 2.85 0.83
N ILE A 77 15.36 2.86 -0.45
CA ILE A 77 14.70 3.63 -1.52
C ILE A 77 13.22 3.24 -1.72
N LEU A 78 12.89 1.96 -1.53
CA LEU A 78 11.54 1.43 -1.79
C LEU A 78 10.65 1.38 -0.55
N ARG A 79 11.22 1.65 0.63
CA ARG A 79 10.54 1.47 1.90
C ARG A 79 9.51 2.59 2.08
N GLY A 80 8.29 2.23 2.47
CA GLY A 80 7.20 3.19 2.66
C GLY A 80 6.44 3.59 1.38
N LEU A 81 6.95 3.23 0.20
CA LEU A 81 6.25 3.50 -1.06
C LEU A 81 5.03 2.60 -1.25
N HIS A 82 3.95 3.19 -1.77
CA HIS A 82 2.76 2.47 -2.21
C HIS A 82 3.10 1.60 -3.43
N PRO A 83 2.40 0.47 -3.67
CA PRO A 83 2.60 -0.33 -4.88
C PRO A 83 2.42 0.42 -6.20
N SER A 84 1.81 1.61 -6.21
CA SER A 84 1.75 2.49 -7.38
C SER A 84 3.05 3.28 -7.62
N GLY A 85 4.01 3.22 -6.71
CA GLY A 85 5.27 3.98 -6.77
C GLY A 85 5.20 5.39 -6.15
N PHE A 86 4.08 5.76 -5.53
CA PHE A 86 3.91 7.04 -4.84
C PHE A 86 4.23 6.90 -3.34
N VAL A 87 4.62 8.01 -2.70
CA VAL A 87 4.65 8.14 -1.25
C VAL A 87 3.22 8.35 -0.76
N GLU A 88 2.76 7.48 0.13
CA GLU A 88 1.41 7.60 0.68
C GLU A 88 1.38 8.65 1.81
N THR A 89 0.48 9.62 1.69
CA THR A 89 0.23 10.63 2.73
C THR A 89 -1.19 10.53 3.25
N LEU A 90 -1.32 10.46 4.58
CA LEU A 90 -2.59 10.41 5.27
C LEU A 90 -3.09 11.85 5.48
N VAL A 91 -4.30 12.15 5.01
CA VAL A 91 -4.87 13.50 5.02
C VAL A 91 -6.13 13.54 5.89
N HIS A 92 -6.22 14.57 6.74
CA HIS A 92 -7.33 14.79 7.67
C HIS A 92 -8.17 16.02 7.29
N ARG A 93 -7.54 17.04 6.71
CA ARG A 93 -8.18 18.31 6.32
C ARG A 93 -7.73 18.75 4.94
N VAL A 94 -8.47 19.72 4.40
CA VAL A 94 -8.18 20.37 3.12
C VAL A 94 -6.77 20.99 3.10
N GLU A 95 -6.37 21.65 4.18
CA GLU A 95 -5.08 22.35 4.27
C GLU A 95 -3.88 21.40 4.08
N ASP A 96 -4.00 20.15 4.51
CA ASP A 96 -2.93 19.16 4.37
C ASP A 96 -2.65 18.81 2.89
N LEU A 97 -3.56 19.15 1.97
CA LEU A 97 -3.38 18.91 0.53
C LEU A 97 -2.43 19.91 -0.12
N LYS A 98 -2.33 21.12 0.41
CA LYS A 98 -1.53 22.21 -0.19
C LYS A 98 -0.02 21.92 -0.14
N SER A 99 0.41 21.16 0.86
CA SER A 99 1.81 20.80 1.08
C SER A 99 2.31 19.63 0.22
N LEU A 100 1.47 19.08 -0.69
CA LEU A 100 1.74 17.81 -1.37
C LEU A 100 2.04 17.98 -2.86
N ASP A 101 3.11 17.34 -3.31
CA ASP A 101 3.46 17.26 -4.74
C ASP A 101 2.73 16.13 -5.48
N PRO A 102 2.00 16.41 -6.58
CA PRO A 102 1.29 15.39 -7.37
C PRO A 102 2.18 14.33 -8.04
N GLN A 103 3.45 14.66 -8.28
CA GLN A 103 4.40 13.73 -8.89
C GLN A 103 4.99 12.72 -7.90
N ILE A 104 4.97 13.01 -6.60
CA ILE A 104 5.60 12.18 -5.58
C ILE A 104 4.55 11.54 -4.69
N HIS A 105 3.54 12.30 -4.27
CA HIS A 105 2.60 11.93 -3.23
C HIS A 105 1.26 11.40 -3.78
N ALA A 106 0.73 10.40 -3.10
CA ALA A 106 -0.64 9.93 -3.28
C ALA A 106 -1.39 10.06 -1.96
N VAL A 107 -2.59 10.60 -2.04
CA VAL A 107 -3.42 10.93 -0.89
C VAL A 107 -4.24 9.73 -0.46
N ARG A 108 -4.19 9.42 0.84
CA ARG A 108 -5.15 8.56 1.53
C ARG A 108 -5.97 9.40 2.50
N ILE A 109 -7.28 9.45 2.28
CA ILE A 109 -8.22 10.18 3.13
C ILE A 109 -8.46 9.37 4.41
N ALA A 110 -8.28 9.99 5.58
CA ALA A 110 -8.44 9.32 6.87
C ALA A 110 -9.84 8.70 7.06
N GLY A 111 -9.89 7.55 7.75
CA GLY A 111 -11.12 6.77 7.94
C GLY A 111 -12.15 7.44 8.85
N GLY A 112 -11.71 8.23 9.83
CA GLY A 112 -12.58 8.93 10.79
C GLY A 112 -13.32 10.16 10.25
N LEU A 113 -13.13 10.51 8.98
CA LEU A 113 -13.80 11.66 8.37
C LEU A 113 -15.21 11.31 7.88
N GLY A 114 -16.18 12.17 8.20
CA GLY A 114 -17.54 12.08 7.69
C GLY A 114 -17.65 12.30 6.18
N LYS A 115 -18.78 11.88 5.59
CA LYS A 115 -19.01 11.92 4.13
C LYS A 115 -18.84 13.31 3.52
N GLY A 116 -19.29 14.36 4.20
CA GLY A 116 -19.16 15.76 3.74
C GLY A 116 -17.70 16.16 3.53
N LYS A 117 -16.90 16.14 4.60
CA LYS A 117 -15.46 16.44 4.56
C LYS A 117 -14.69 15.57 3.56
N ARG A 118 -15.04 14.27 3.44
CA ARG A 118 -14.41 13.38 2.45
C ARG A 118 -14.67 13.83 1.00
N THR A 119 -15.84 14.38 0.73
CA THR A 119 -16.22 14.83 -0.62
C THR A 119 -15.52 16.14 -0.96
N GLU A 120 -15.43 17.04 0.01
CA GLU A 120 -14.68 18.30 -0.08
C GLU A 120 -13.20 18.05 -0.39
N ILE A 121 -12.51 17.25 0.46
CA ILE A 121 -11.11 16.86 0.26
C ILE A 121 -10.92 16.18 -1.10
N PHE A 122 -11.87 15.33 -1.52
CA PHE A 122 -11.79 14.65 -2.81
C PHE A 122 -11.86 15.62 -4.00
N ARG A 123 -12.76 16.62 -3.94
CA ARG A 123 -12.89 17.63 -4.99
C ARG A 123 -11.61 18.45 -5.11
N GLU A 124 -11.09 18.94 -4.01
CA GLU A 124 -9.89 19.78 -4.01
C GLU A 124 -8.64 19.00 -4.42
N ALA A 125 -8.47 17.77 -3.91
CA ALA A 125 -7.37 16.91 -4.33
C ALA A 125 -7.42 16.58 -5.83
N LYS A 126 -8.62 16.47 -6.42
CA LYS A 126 -8.79 16.27 -7.87
C LYS A 126 -8.39 17.53 -8.64
N SER A 127 -8.76 18.72 -8.16
CA SER A 127 -8.36 20.00 -8.75
C SER A 127 -6.84 20.19 -8.74
N LEU A 128 -6.17 19.77 -7.66
CA LEU A 128 -4.71 19.78 -7.53
C LEU A 128 -4.00 18.67 -8.31
N GLY A 129 -4.74 17.78 -8.98
CA GLY A 129 -4.16 16.65 -9.74
C GLY A 129 -3.56 15.55 -8.86
N LEU A 130 -3.84 15.53 -7.55
CA LEU A 130 -3.33 14.52 -6.62
C LEU A 130 -4.01 13.16 -6.84
N LYS A 131 -3.23 12.08 -6.79
CA LYS A 131 -3.77 10.72 -6.91
C LYS A 131 -4.38 10.27 -5.58
N ILE A 132 -5.68 9.98 -5.58
CA ILE A 132 -6.40 9.51 -4.39
C ILE A 132 -6.47 7.98 -4.38
N LEU A 133 -6.03 7.36 -3.28
CA LEU A 133 -6.00 5.90 -3.12
C LEU A 133 -7.36 5.32 -2.71
N ASN A 134 -8.12 6.04 -1.90
CA ASN A 134 -9.41 5.60 -1.36
C ASN A 134 -10.54 6.59 -1.69
N PRO A 135 -10.95 6.70 -2.97
CA PRO A 135 -12.02 7.62 -3.36
C PRO A 135 -13.33 7.30 -2.61
N PRO A 136 -14.15 8.32 -2.30
CA PRO A 136 -15.43 8.14 -1.63
C PRO A 136 -16.37 7.27 -2.48
N ARG A 137 -17.26 6.50 -1.82
CA ARG A 137 -18.14 5.53 -2.50
C ARG A 137 -18.97 6.16 -3.63
N ALA A 138 -19.52 7.37 -3.41
CA ALA A 138 -20.28 8.09 -4.43
C ALA A 138 -19.48 8.36 -5.71
N ALA A 139 -18.18 8.70 -5.58
CA ALA A 139 -17.31 8.91 -6.72
C ALA A 139 -16.83 7.61 -7.40
N ARG A 140 -16.88 6.47 -6.69
CA ARG A 140 -16.60 5.15 -7.27
C ARG A 140 -17.78 4.66 -8.13
N ALA A 141 -19.00 4.80 -7.62
CA ALA A 141 -20.23 4.37 -8.31
C ALA A 141 -20.40 5.04 -9.68
N GLY A 142 -20.12 6.34 -9.79
CA GLY A 142 -20.20 7.05 -11.08
C GLY A 142 -19.23 6.53 -12.15
N LYS A 143 -18.03 6.07 -11.76
CA LYS A 143 -17.07 5.49 -12.70
C LYS A 143 -17.44 4.08 -13.15
N GLU A 144 -18.07 3.31 -12.28
CA GLU A 144 -18.54 1.96 -12.60
C GLU A 144 -19.75 1.99 -13.54
N ALA A 145 -20.59 3.04 -13.47
CA ALA A 145 -21.70 3.26 -14.38
C ALA A 145 -21.25 3.73 -15.78
N GLU A 146 -20.16 4.50 -15.89
CA GLU A 146 -19.62 5.00 -17.17
C GLU A 146 -18.74 3.98 -17.91
N ALA A 147 -18.22 2.97 -17.19
CA ALA A 147 -17.39 1.90 -17.74
C ALA A 147 -18.19 0.66 -18.19
N LYS A 148 -19.52 0.68 -18.01
CA LYS A 148 -20.44 -0.40 -18.39
C LYS A 148 -21.25 0.03 -19.60
#